data_AF-A2F9W3-F1
#
_entry.id   AF-A2F9W3-F1
#
_cell.length_a   1.000
_cell.length_b   1.000
_cell.length_c   1.000
_cell.angle_alpha   90.00
_cell.angle_beta   90.00
_cell.angle_gamma   90.00
#
_symmetry.space_group_name_H-M   'P 1'
#
loop_
_entity.id
_entity.type
_entity.pdbx_description
1 polymer ?
#
loop_
_entity_poly.entity_id
_entity_poly.type
_entity_poly.pdbx_seq_one_letter_code
_entity_poly.pdbx_strand_id
1 'polypeptide(L)'
;MSDDQDAEKALTNFIQYGQFPLAHIFERVVRVCFKKKILFVLDGDYDKASLYDITITKLSQLLADNQLGYKIDAIKAKDERRIEELQERINITNEIYQKRIENLEKDYQNRVNSLLERQEKEVDRFEEKWNSPLNYAKYSKPSNSLLQLRYIERKQAIFKDYIDARKTKMEADKLQQKEEEAVHELMQSNMNKAYTKLVLRQDNDVKKLEDLGKKAINELKRELNHEIECINKTISNIKRKEGKTINKKMYSLSPHLMNTNQTFNSTNGEESDEFSFLSPRTASLYSIFRDADPNELNILRPTNEKLDSIISDELNKPFKPLPKKLK
;
A
#
# COMPACT_ATOMS: atom_id res chain seq x y z
N MET A 1 67.54 -7.70 -22.24
CA MET A 1 68.11 -8.77 -21.40
C MET A 1 67.80 -8.61 -19.90
N SER A 2 67.04 -7.60 -19.44
CA SER A 2 66.75 -7.42 -18.00
C SER A 2 65.49 -8.16 -17.54
N ASP A 3 64.46 -8.23 -18.39
CA ASP A 3 63.13 -8.69 -18.00
C ASP A 3 63.00 -10.18 -17.61
N ASP A 4 63.79 -11.07 -18.23
CA ASP A 4 63.75 -12.50 -17.92
C ASP A 4 64.46 -12.81 -16.59
N GLN A 5 65.52 -12.06 -16.25
CA GLN A 5 66.22 -12.20 -14.98
C GLN A 5 65.35 -11.76 -13.80
N ASP A 6 64.51 -10.74 -14.01
CA ASP A 6 63.59 -10.25 -12.99
C ASP A 6 62.43 -11.24 -12.75
N ALA A 7 61.96 -11.92 -13.80
CA ALA A 7 60.98 -13.02 -13.67
C ALA A 7 61.58 -14.23 -12.93
N GLU A 8 62.85 -14.54 -13.14
CA GLU A 8 63.54 -15.60 -12.41
C GLU A 8 63.75 -15.27 -10.93
N LYS A 9 64.16 -14.04 -10.60
CA LYS A 9 64.25 -13.56 -9.21
C LYS A 9 62.90 -13.60 -8.50
N ALA A 10 61.83 -13.20 -9.19
CA ALA A 10 60.48 -13.26 -8.65
C ALA A 10 60.03 -14.71 -8.40
N LEU A 11 60.41 -15.65 -9.29
CA LEU A 11 60.14 -17.08 -9.11
C LEU A 11 60.91 -17.67 -7.91
N THR A 12 62.20 -17.33 -7.75
CA THR A 12 62.99 -17.79 -6.60
C THR A 12 62.45 -17.21 -5.30
N ASN A 13 62.03 -15.95 -5.30
CA ASN A 13 61.45 -15.32 -4.13
C ASN A 13 60.09 -15.92 -3.77
N PHE A 14 59.29 -16.34 -4.76
CA PHE A 14 58.06 -17.06 -4.51
C PHE A 14 58.30 -18.44 -3.91
N ILE A 15 59.29 -19.19 -4.40
CA ILE A 15 59.62 -20.52 -3.90
C ILE A 15 60.23 -20.46 -2.49
N GLN A 16 61.11 -19.49 -2.21
CA GLN A 16 61.83 -19.39 -0.95
C GLN A 16 61.07 -18.64 0.15
N TYR A 17 60.40 -17.54 -0.20
CA TYR A 17 59.77 -16.62 0.76
C TYR A 17 58.25 -16.56 0.62
N GLY A 18 57.66 -17.24 -0.36
CA GLY A 18 56.23 -17.14 -0.66
C GLY A 18 55.80 -15.77 -1.19
N GLN A 19 56.75 -14.92 -1.60
CA GLN A 19 56.46 -13.56 -2.06
C GLN A 19 55.87 -13.57 -3.47
N PHE A 20 54.73 -12.90 -3.63
CA PHE A 20 53.95 -12.95 -4.86
C PHE A 20 54.55 -12.05 -5.96
N PRO A 21 54.66 -12.53 -7.21
CA PRO A 21 55.11 -11.72 -8.32
C PRO A 21 54.08 -10.63 -8.67
N LEU A 22 54.55 -9.44 -9.04
CA LEU A 22 53.68 -8.32 -9.46
C LEU A 22 52.82 -8.71 -10.67
N ALA A 23 51.59 -8.18 -10.75
CA ALA A 23 50.59 -8.56 -11.75
C ALA A 23 51.08 -8.48 -13.22
N HIS A 24 51.95 -7.52 -13.52
CA HIS A 24 52.51 -7.33 -14.87
C HIS A 24 53.64 -8.31 -15.23
N ILE A 25 54.28 -8.95 -14.23
CA ILE A 25 55.36 -9.94 -14.41
C ILE A 25 54.81 -11.37 -14.29
N PHE A 26 53.62 -11.54 -13.71
CA PHE A 26 53.00 -12.84 -13.41
C PHE A 26 52.98 -13.80 -14.60
N GLU A 27 52.53 -13.36 -15.78
CA GLU A 27 52.48 -14.21 -16.98
C GLU A 27 53.87 -14.69 -17.41
N ARG A 28 54.88 -13.83 -17.25
CA ARG A 28 56.28 -14.14 -17.55
C ARG A 28 56.84 -15.13 -16.54
N VAL A 29 56.56 -14.95 -15.25
CA VAL A 29 56.94 -15.89 -14.18
C VAL A 29 56.35 -17.27 -14.45
N VAL A 30 55.08 -17.35 -14.85
CA VAL A 30 54.42 -18.62 -15.21
C VAL A 30 55.10 -19.28 -16.40
N ARG A 31 55.42 -18.54 -17.47
CA ARG A 31 56.17 -19.08 -18.63
C ARG A 31 57.56 -19.60 -18.25
N VAL A 32 58.31 -18.86 -17.44
CA VAL A 32 59.62 -19.28 -16.93
C VAL A 32 59.49 -20.54 -16.07
N CYS A 33 58.44 -20.62 -15.25
CA CYS A 33 58.12 -21.78 -14.43
C CYS A 33 57.84 -23.03 -15.29
N PHE A 34 57.01 -22.89 -16.34
CA PHE A 34 56.75 -23.96 -17.32
C PHE A 34 58.02 -24.40 -18.05
N LYS A 35 58.87 -23.45 -18.47
CA LYS A 35 60.14 -23.75 -19.12
C LYS A 35 61.07 -24.56 -18.21
N LYS A 36 61.20 -24.17 -16.93
CA LYS A 36 62.01 -24.91 -15.94
C LYS A 36 61.45 -26.29 -15.66
N LYS A 37 60.12 -26.43 -15.52
CA LYS A 37 59.47 -27.73 -15.40
C LYS A 37 59.85 -28.67 -16.56
N ILE A 38 59.74 -28.20 -17.80
CA ILE A 38 60.07 -29.01 -18.99
C ILE A 38 61.55 -29.44 -18.98
N LEU A 39 62.46 -28.53 -18.61
CA LEU A 39 63.88 -28.85 -18.50
C LEU A 39 64.15 -29.96 -17.46
N PHE A 40 63.57 -29.85 -16.26
CA PHE A 40 63.73 -30.89 -15.23
C PHE A 40 63.11 -32.24 -15.62
N VAL A 41 62.02 -32.24 -16.40
CA VAL A 41 61.45 -33.49 -16.96
C VAL A 41 62.39 -34.13 -17.98
N LEU A 42 63.01 -33.33 -18.85
CA LEU A 42 63.97 -33.82 -19.84
C LEU A 42 65.25 -34.37 -19.18
N ASP A 43 65.69 -33.75 -18.08
CA ASP A 43 66.86 -34.17 -17.30
C ASP A 43 66.57 -35.37 -16.36
N GLY A 44 65.30 -35.81 -16.26
CA GLY A 44 64.89 -36.94 -15.42
C GLY A 44 64.72 -36.62 -13.93
N ASP A 45 64.74 -35.35 -13.53
CA ASP A 45 64.58 -34.90 -12.14
C ASP A 45 63.09 -34.61 -11.84
N TYR A 46 62.33 -35.67 -11.60
CA TYR A 46 60.88 -35.61 -11.42
C TYR A 46 60.45 -34.87 -10.14
N ASP A 47 61.27 -34.91 -9.09
CA ASP A 47 60.96 -34.27 -7.80
C ASP A 47 60.93 -32.75 -7.95
N LYS A 48 61.92 -32.17 -8.66
CA LYS A 48 61.93 -30.74 -8.97
C LYS A 48 60.81 -30.38 -9.94
N ALA A 49 60.56 -31.20 -10.96
CA ALA A 49 59.45 -30.96 -11.88
C ALA A 49 58.08 -30.93 -11.17
N SER A 50 57.88 -31.80 -10.16
CA SER A 50 56.67 -31.83 -9.33
C SER A 50 56.54 -30.56 -8.49
N LEU A 51 57.63 -30.07 -7.89
CA LEU A 51 57.63 -28.81 -7.14
C LEU A 51 57.19 -27.64 -8.04
N TYR A 52 57.74 -27.54 -9.25
CA TYR A 52 57.36 -26.49 -10.19
C TYR A 52 55.89 -26.62 -10.62
N ASP A 53 55.37 -27.84 -10.80
CA ASP A 53 53.96 -28.06 -11.09
C ASP A 53 53.04 -27.55 -9.97
N ILE A 54 53.35 -27.88 -8.70
CA ILE A 54 52.64 -27.38 -7.53
C ILE A 54 52.70 -25.84 -7.47
N THR A 55 53.85 -25.23 -7.79
CA THR A 55 53.97 -23.77 -7.79
C THR A 55 53.12 -23.11 -8.89
N ILE A 56 53.02 -23.72 -10.07
CA ILE A 56 52.14 -23.25 -11.16
C ILE A 56 50.68 -23.32 -10.70
N THR A 57 50.26 -24.45 -10.13
CA THR A 57 48.89 -24.60 -9.61
C THR A 57 48.58 -23.54 -8.55
N LYS A 58 49.50 -23.31 -7.60
CA LYS A 58 49.35 -22.29 -6.55
C LYS A 58 49.27 -20.88 -7.14
N LEU A 59 50.14 -20.53 -8.10
CA LEU A 59 50.11 -19.23 -8.76
C LEU A 59 48.79 -19.02 -9.51
N SER A 60 48.35 -20.01 -10.29
CA SER A 60 47.08 -19.95 -11.02
C SER A 60 45.88 -19.83 -10.09
N GLN A 61 45.89 -20.55 -8.95
CA GLN A 61 44.83 -20.47 -7.94
C GLN A 61 44.76 -19.06 -7.31
N LEU A 62 45.90 -18.48 -6.96
CA LEU A 62 45.96 -17.12 -6.39
C LEU A 62 45.51 -16.05 -7.39
N LEU A 63 45.85 -16.19 -8.67
CA LEU A 63 45.37 -15.27 -9.71
C LEU A 63 43.83 -15.36 -9.84
N ALA A 64 43.28 -16.57 -9.82
CA ALA A 64 41.83 -16.78 -9.85
C ALA A 64 41.14 -16.19 -8.60
N ASP A 65 41.72 -16.36 -7.41
CA ASP A 65 41.20 -15.79 -6.17
C ASP A 65 41.24 -14.24 -6.18
N ASN A 66 42.32 -13.63 -6.69
CA ASN A 66 42.42 -12.18 -6.83
C ASN A 66 41.40 -11.62 -7.84
N GLN A 67 41.25 -12.27 -9.00
CA GLN A 67 40.23 -11.88 -9.99
C GLN A 67 38.81 -12.03 -9.45
N LEU A 68 38.56 -13.08 -8.65
CA LEU A 68 37.28 -13.27 -7.97
C LEU A 68 37.04 -12.16 -6.94
N GLY A 69 38.07 -11.75 -6.20
CA GLY A 69 38.02 -10.62 -5.26
C GLY A 69 37.55 -9.32 -5.92
N TYR A 70 38.22 -8.90 -7.01
CA TYR A 70 37.81 -7.70 -7.75
C TYR A 70 36.37 -7.78 -8.28
N LYS A 71 35.92 -8.95 -8.74
CA LYS A 71 34.55 -9.15 -9.19
C LYS A 71 33.54 -9.04 -8.04
N ILE A 72 33.87 -9.62 -6.87
CA ILE A 72 33.04 -9.52 -5.67
C ILE A 72 32.93 -8.06 -5.23
N ASP A 73 34.02 -7.32 -5.19
CA ASP A 73 34.03 -5.92 -4.77
C ASP A 73 33.27 -5.03 -5.75
N ALA A 74 33.39 -5.29 -7.07
CA ALA A 74 32.60 -4.59 -8.07
C ALA A 74 31.08 -4.86 -7.94
N ILE A 75 30.69 -6.10 -7.60
CA ILE A 75 29.29 -6.45 -7.33
C ILE A 75 28.79 -5.76 -6.07
N LYS A 76 29.56 -5.79 -4.98
CA LYS A 76 29.21 -5.10 -3.73
C LYS A 76 29.02 -3.60 -3.94
N ALA A 77 29.96 -2.93 -4.60
CA ALA A 77 29.85 -1.50 -4.88
C ALA A 77 28.61 -1.16 -5.73
N LYS A 78 28.19 -2.06 -6.63
CA LYS A 78 26.95 -1.90 -7.41
C LYS A 78 25.70 -2.08 -6.54
N ASP A 79 25.69 -3.09 -5.67
CA ASP A 79 24.58 -3.37 -4.77
C ASP A 79 24.43 -2.26 -3.71
N GLU A 80 25.54 -1.72 -3.18
CA GLU A 80 25.57 -0.57 -2.27
C GLU A 80 24.94 0.67 -2.91
N ARG A 81 25.37 1.06 -4.12
CA ARG A 81 24.75 2.18 -4.87
C ARG A 81 23.26 1.97 -5.07
N ARG A 82 22.85 0.75 -5.40
CA ARG A 82 21.42 0.42 -5.57
C ARG A 82 20.65 0.54 -4.25
N ILE A 83 21.25 0.17 -3.13
CA ILE A 83 20.62 0.35 -1.80
C ILE A 83 20.45 1.83 -1.49
N GLU A 84 21.46 2.65 -1.77
CA GLU A 84 21.40 4.12 -1.59
C GLU A 84 20.27 4.74 -2.42
N GLU A 85 20.16 4.40 -3.72
CA GLU A 85 19.06 4.85 -4.59
C GLU A 85 17.67 4.45 -4.03
N LEU A 86 17.54 3.23 -3.49
CA LEU A 86 16.29 2.77 -2.89
C LEU A 86 15.98 3.50 -1.57
N GLN A 87 16.99 3.86 -0.79
CA GLN A 87 16.82 4.66 0.42
C GLN A 87 16.40 6.10 0.10
N GLU A 88 17.02 6.72 -0.91
CA GLU A 88 16.61 8.03 -1.41
C GLU A 88 15.16 7.99 -1.89
N ARG A 89 14.78 6.94 -2.62
CA ARG A 89 13.39 6.74 -3.04
C ARG A 89 12.41 6.66 -1.87
N ILE A 90 12.76 5.97 -0.77
CA ILE A 90 11.94 5.95 0.45
C ILE A 90 11.73 7.37 0.99
N ASN A 91 12.80 8.17 1.05
CA ASN A 91 12.73 9.55 1.56
C ASN A 91 11.82 10.42 0.67
N ILE A 92 11.99 10.34 -0.65
CA ILE A 92 11.14 11.07 -1.61
C ILE A 92 9.67 10.63 -1.48
N THR A 93 9.41 9.32 -1.41
CA THR A 93 8.05 8.80 -1.20
C THR A 93 7.47 9.35 0.11
N ASN A 94 8.21 9.31 1.22
CA ASN A 94 7.75 9.86 2.50
C ASN A 94 7.37 11.34 2.39
N GLU A 95 8.20 12.18 1.77
CA GLU A 95 7.92 13.60 1.60
C GLU A 95 6.66 13.86 0.75
N ILE A 96 6.47 13.09 -0.32
CA ILE A 96 5.29 13.22 -1.19
C ILE A 96 4.02 12.88 -0.40
N TYR A 97 3.99 11.76 0.33
CA TYR A 97 2.81 11.36 1.09
C TYR A 97 2.58 12.29 2.28
N GLN A 98 3.63 12.79 2.94
CA GLN A 98 3.49 13.77 4.01
C GLN A 98 2.81 15.05 3.50
N LYS A 99 3.27 15.61 2.37
CA LYS A 99 2.61 16.77 1.74
C LYS A 99 1.16 16.48 1.36
N ARG A 100 0.86 15.27 0.86
CA ARG A 100 -0.52 14.87 0.54
C ARG A 100 -1.39 14.80 1.79
N ILE A 101 -0.89 14.25 2.89
CA ILE A 101 -1.60 14.17 4.17
C ILE A 101 -1.85 15.58 4.71
N GLU A 102 -0.84 16.45 4.73
CA GLU A 102 -0.96 17.84 5.18
C GLU A 102 -2.01 18.63 4.38
N ASN A 103 -1.99 18.49 3.04
CA ASN A 103 -3.00 19.11 2.19
C ASN A 103 -4.41 18.59 2.48
N LEU A 104 -4.55 17.28 2.67
CA LEU A 104 -5.83 16.66 2.99
C LEU A 104 -6.35 17.11 4.36
N GLU A 105 -5.48 17.17 5.38
CA GLU A 105 -5.83 17.71 6.70
C GLU A 105 -6.32 19.15 6.61
N LYS A 106 -5.62 20.00 5.84
CA LYS A 106 -6.03 21.39 5.60
C LYS A 106 -7.38 21.47 4.89
N ASP A 107 -7.62 20.63 3.88
CA ASP A 107 -8.89 20.58 3.16
C ASP A 107 -10.05 20.17 4.08
N TYR A 108 -9.85 19.15 4.93
CA TYR A 108 -10.87 18.75 5.90
C TYR A 108 -11.09 19.81 6.97
N GLN A 109 -10.03 20.49 7.44
CA GLN A 109 -10.17 21.61 8.37
C GLN A 109 -11.02 22.74 7.77
N ASN A 110 -10.78 23.10 6.51
CA ASN A 110 -11.58 24.10 5.81
C ASN A 110 -13.04 23.67 5.68
N ARG A 111 -13.30 22.39 5.39
CA ARG A 111 -14.67 21.84 5.33
C ARG A 111 -15.36 21.86 6.69
N VAL A 112 -14.64 21.55 7.77
CA VAL A 112 -15.16 21.63 9.14
C VAL A 112 -15.52 23.08 9.48
N ASN A 113 -14.62 24.02 9.22
CA ASN A 113 -14.89 25.45 9.47
C ASN A 113 -16.12 25.94 8.70
N SER A 114 -16.22 25.61 7.40
CA SER A 114 -17.39 25.96 6.58
C SER A 114 -18.69 25.31 7.08
N LEU A 115 -18.60 24.07 7.59
CA LEU A 115 -19.74 23.41 8.22
C LEU A 115 -20.17 24.16 9.49
N LEU A 116 -19.23 24.55 10.35
CA LEU A 116 -19.51 25.29 11.58
C LEU A 116 -20.16 26.65 11.30
N GLU A 117 -19.65 27.41 10.33
CA GLU A 117 -20.26 28.68 9.90
C GLU A 117 -21.69 28.49 9.40
N ARG A 118 -21.97 27.39 8.69
CA ARG A 118 -23.33 27.05 8.26
C ARG A 118 -24.21 26.70 9.45
N GLN A 119 -23.67 25.96 10.42
CA GLN A 119 -24.39 25.56 11.63
C GLN A 119 -24.74 26.76 12.52
N GLU A 120 -23.85 27.75 12.63
CA GLU A 120 -24.10 29.02 13.30
C GLU A 120 -25.29 29.75 12.65
N LYS A 121 -25.27 29.92 11.33
CA LYS A 121 -26.41 30.51 10.59
C LYS A 121 -27.71 29.72 10.74
N GLU A 122 -27.64 28.41 10.94
CA GLU A 122 -28.83 27.60 11.25
C GLU A 122 -29.39 27.88 12.64
N VAL A 123 -28.53 28.16 13.62
CA VAL A 123 -28.91 28.59 14.97
C VAL A 123 -29.54 29.97 14.92
N ASP A 124 -28.94 30.94 14.21
CA ASP A 124 -29.52 32.28 14.05
C ASP A 124 -30.93 32.21 13.45
N ARG A 125 -31.09 31.45 12.35
CA ARG A 125 -32.40 31.24 11.73
C ARG A 125 -33.39 30.50 12.65
N PHE A 126 -32.89 29.64 13.52
CA PHE A 126 -33.71 28.97 14.51
C PHE A 126 -34.24 29.99 15.53
N GLU A 127 -33.38 30.86 16.04
CA GLU A 127 -33.76 31.93 16.97
C GLU A 127 -34.73 32.92 16.33
N GLU A 128 -34.44 33.42 15.13
CA GLU A 128 -35.33 34.29 14.37
C GLU A 128 -36.72 33.67 14.18
N LYS A 129 -36.75 32.37 13.85
CA LYS A 129 -37.99 31.63 13.68
C LYS A 129 -38.78 31.60 14.98
N TRP A 130 -38.17 31.30 16.12
CA TRP A 130 -38.89 31.20 17.41
C TRP A 130 -39.27 32.57 17.99
N ASN A 131 -38.51 33.62 17.68
CA ASN A 131 -38.83 35.00 18.02
C ASN A 131 -39.92 35.62 17.12
N SER A 132 -40.27 34.96 16.01
CA SER A 132 -41.31 35.46 15.10
C SER A 132 -42.72 35.39 15.73
N PRO A 133 -43.51 36.49 15.68
CA PRO A 133 -44.90 36.50 16.16
C PRO A 133 -45.79 35.42 15.51
N LEU A 134 -45.46 35.02 14.28
CA LEU A 134 -46.19 33.97 13.55
C LEU A 134 -46.10 32.60 14.21
N ASN A 135 -45.01 32.30 14.93
CA ASN A 135 -44.90 31.05 15.68
C ASN A 135 -45.64 31.11 17.01
N TYR A 136 -45.64 32.26 17.68
CA TYR A 136 -46.44 32.46 18.89
C TYR A 136 -47.95 32.29 18.61
N ALA A 137 -48.44 32.83 17.50
CA ALA A 137 -49.84 32.73 17.08
C ALA A 137 -50.36 31.28 16.95
N LYS A 138 -49.47 30.29 16.73
CA LYS A 138 -49.85 28.87 16.65
C LYS A 138 -50.25 28.29 18.00
N TYR A 139 -49.69 28.82 19.08
CA TYR A 139 -49.94 28.36 20.45
C TYR A 139 -50.98 29.23 21.18
N SER A 140 -51.16 30.48 20.77
CA SER A 140 -52.03 31.48 21.42
C SER A 140 -53.54 31.32 21.16
N LYS A 141 -54.05 30.10 20.91
CA LYS A 141 -55.49 29.90 20.70
C LYS A 141 -56.21 29.85 22.06
N PRO A 142 -57.09 30.81 22.39
CA PRO A 142 -57.79 30.81 23.68
C PRO A 142 -58.73 29.61 23.78
N SER A 143 -58.92 29.09 24.99
CA SER A 143 -59.87 27.99 25.20
C SER A 143 -61.31 28.44 24.96
N ASN A 144 -62.18 27.49 24.61
CA ASN A 144 -63.62 27.75 24.51
C ASN A 144 -64.21 28.24 25.84
N SER A 145 -63.65 27.80 26.97
CA SER A 145 -64.08 28.24 28.31
C SER A 145 -63.78 29.73 28.52
N LEU A 146 -62.58 30.18 28.14
CA LEU A 146 -62.22 31.59 28.20
C LEU A 146 -63.09 32.43 27.27
N LEU A 147 -63.30 31.96 26.04
CA LEU A 147 -64.18 32.64 25.08
C LEU A 147 -65.63 32.75 25.59
N GLN A 148 -66.13 31.72 26.28
CA GLN A 148 -67.46 31.70 26.87
C GLN A 148 -67.57 32.68 28.06
N LEU A 149 -66.58 32.71 28.96
CA LEU A 149 -66.56 33.67 30.07
C LEU A 149 -66.55 35.11 29.55
N ARG A 150 -65.73 35.42 28.53
CA ARG A 150 -65.71 36.73 27.86
C ARG A 150 -67.03 37.06 27.18
N TYR A 151 -67.74 36.06 26.65
CA TYR A 151 -69.07 36.24 26.08
C TYR A 151 -70.13 36.57 27.15
N ILE A 152 -70.11 35.85 28.29
CA ILE A 152 -71.01 36.10 29.42
C ILE A 152 -70.73 37.48 30.03
N GLU A 153 -69.47 37.85 30.23
CA GLU A 153 -69.03 39.18 30.69
C GLU A 153 -69.65 40.29 29.84
N ARG A 154 -69.50 40.19 28.51
CA ARG A 154 -70.07 41.17 27.57
C ARG A 154 -71.59 41.23 27.65
N LYS A 155 -72.26 40.09 27.77
CA LYS A 155 -73.72 40.04 27.92
C LYS A 155 -74.19 40.74 29.20
N GLN A 156 -73.58 40.43 30.35
CA GLN A 156 -73.91 41.05 31.63
C GLN A 156 -73.71 42.58 31.59
N ALA A 157 -72.62 43.03 30.97
CA ALA A 157 -72.35 44.45 30.78
C ALA A 157 -73.43 45.15 29.92
N ILE A 158 -73.92 44.51 28.84
CA ILE A 158 -75.01 45.02 28.00
C ILE A 158 -76.31 45.13 28.80
N PHE A 159 -76.59 44.16 29.67
CA PHE A 159 -77.76 44.18 30.57
C PHE A 159 -77.59 45.13 31.78
N LYS A 160 -76.48 45.88 31.86
CA LYS A 160 -76.13 46.80 32.96
C LYS A 160 -75.98 46.12 34.32
N ASP A 161 -75.72 44.81 34.35
CA ASP A 161 -75.40 44.07 35.56
C ASP A 161 -73.88 44.11 35.82
N TYR A 162 -73.43 45.23 36.38
CA TYR A 162 -72.00 45.49 36.56
C TYR A 162 -71.36 44.67 37.69
N ILE A 163 -72.15 44.24 38.67
CA ILE A 163 -71.63 43.48 39.82
C ILE A 163 -71.18 42.10 39.34
N ASP A 164 -72.05 41.40 38.62
CA ASP A 164 -71.73 40.07 38.12
C ASP A 164 -70.77 40.11 36.94
N ALA A 165 -70.83 41.14 36.07
CA ALA A 165 -69.81 41.34 35.05
C ALA A 165 -68.39 41.47 35.65
N ARG A 166 -68.24 42.15 36.79
CA ARG A 166 -66.94 42.29 37.48
C ARG A 166 -66.41 40.94 38.00
N LYS A 167 -67.30 40.08 38.50
CA LYS A 167 -66.93 38.71 38.95
C LYS A 167 -66.49 37.86 37.77
N THR A 168 -67.30 37.82 36.70
CA THR A 168 -66.98 37.06 35.47
C THR A 168 -65.68 37.54 34.84
N LYS A 169 -65.42 38.85 34.83
CA LYS A 169 -64.14 39.41 34.38
C LYS A 169 -62.96 38.89 35.20
N MET A 170 -63.05 38.92 36.53
CA MET A 170 -61.99 38.43 37.41
C MET A 170 -61.71 36.94 37.17
N GLU A 171 -62.74 36.14 36.92
CA GLU A 171 -62.58 34.72 36.57
C GLU A 171 -61.95 34.53 35.20
N ALA A 172 -62.38 35.30 34.19
CA ALA A 172 -61.81 35.28 32.85
C ALA A 172 -60.33 35.70 32.86
N ASP A 173 -59.96 36.76 33.59
CA ASP A 173 -58.59 37.24 33.72
C ASP A 173 -57.69 36.19 34.41
N LYS A 174 -58.18 35.53 35.46
CA LYS A 174 -57.48 34.40 36.11
C LYS A 174 -57.29 33.21 35.18
N LEU A 175 -58.30 32.87 34.38
CA LEU A 175 -58.20 31.77 33.41
C LEU A 175 -57.24 32.12 32.27
N GLN A 176 -57.29 33.36 31.77
CA GLN A 176 -56.39 33.86 30.75
C GLN A 176 -54.93 33.77 31.21
N GLN A 177 -54.62 34.21 32.43
CA GLN A 177 -53.25 34.11 32.96
C GLN A 177 -52.76 32.65 33.00
N LYS A 178 -53.60 31.71 33.45
CA LYS A 178 -53.26 30.28 33.47
C LYS A 178 -53.04 29.70 32.07
N GLU A 179 -53.86 30.09 31.11
CA GLU A 179 -53.69 29.66 29.70
C GLU A 179 -52.41 30.23 29.10
N GLU A 180 -52.10 31.50 29.35
CA GLU A 180 -50.86 32.15 28.90
C GLU A 180 -49.61 31.46 29.48
N GLU A 181 -49.62 31.14 30.78
CA GLU A 181 -48.54 30.40 31.45
C GLU A 181 -48.37 28.99 30.84
N ALA A 182 -49.46 28.23 30.66
CA ALA A 182 -49.42 26.90 30.06
C ALA A 182 -48.95 26.92 28.59
N VAL A 183 -49.38 27.93 27.82
CA VAL A 183 -48.93 28.15 26.44
C VAL A 183 -47.44 28.47 26.40
N HIS A 184 -46.96 29.31 27.31
CA HIS A 184 -45.55 29.64 27.43
C HIS A 184 -44.69 28.40 27.74
N GLU A 185 -45.09 27.58 28.73
CA GLU A 185 -44.39 26.33 29.06
C GLU A 185 -44.36 25.35 27.88
N LEU A 186 -45.50 25.18 27.20
CA LEU A 186 -45.59 24.31 26.02
C LEU A 186 -44.68 24.80 24.90
N MET A 187 -44.67 26.11 24.65
CA MET A 187 -43.81 26.74 23.63
C MET A 187 -42.34 26.49 23.96
N GLN A 188 -41.92 26.74 25.21
CA GLN A 188 -40.55 26.52 25.67
C GLN A 188 -40.14 25.04 25.57
N SER A 189 -41.02 24.11 25.98
CA SER A 189 -40.78 22.67 25.86
C SER A 189 -40.57 22.25 24.40
N ASN A 190 -41.41 22.74 23.48
CA ASN A 190 -41.29 22.43 22.06
C ASN A 190 -40.05 23.08 21.42
N MET A 191 -39.71 24.30 21.82
CA MET A 191 -38.48 24.98 21.42
C MET A 191 -37.26 24.18 21.85
N ASN A 192 -37.18 23.80 23.12
CA ASN A 192 -36.07 22.99 23.66
C ASN A 192 -35.92 21.66 22.91
N LYS A 193 -37.02 20.94 22.68
CA LYS A 193 -37.00 19.69 21.89
C LYS A 193 -36.48 19.90 20.47
N ALA A 194 -36.89 20.99 19.81
CA ALA A 194 -36.44 21.31 18.46
C ALA A 194 -34.96 21.71 18.44
N TYR A 195 -34.50 22.46 19.44
CA TYR A 195 -33.11 22.86 19.59
C TYR A 195 -32.20 21.66 19.86
N THR A 196 -32.57 20.76 20.79
CA THR A 196 -31.80 19.52 21.04
C THR A 196 -31.67 18.68 19.78
N LYS A 197 -32.74 18.58 18.96
CA LYS A 197 -32.68 17.87 17.67
C LYS A 197 -31.73 18.55 16.67
N LEU A 198 -31.71 19.89 16.66
CA LEU A 198 -30.79 20.67 15.82
C LEU A 198 -29.35 20.38 16.22
N VAL A 199 -28.99 20.56 17.49
CA VAL A 199 -27.63 20.34 18.01
C VAL A 199 -27.18 18.90 17.77
N LEU A 200 -28.04 17.91 18.03
CA LEU A 200 -27.71 16.50 17.80
C LEU A 200 -27.46 16.21 16.31
N ARG A 201 -28.19 16.85 15.40
CA ARG A 201 -27.91 16.74 13.96
C ARG A 201 -26.54 17.35 13.62
N GLN A 202 -26.26 18.55 14.14
CA GLN A 202 -25.02 19.27 13.90
C GLN A 202 -23.80 18.50 14.40
N ASP A 203 -23.85 17.95 15.60
CA ASP A 203 -22.80 17.10 16.18
C ASP A 203 -22.57 15.82 15.33
N ASN A 204 -23.64 15.16 14.90
CA ASN A 204 -23.53 14.00 14.02
C ASN A 204 -22.91 14.34 12.66
N ASP A 205 -23.19 15.53 12.11
CA ASP A 205 -22.62 15.95 10.83
C ASP A 205 -21.11 16.24 10.96
N VAL A 206 -20.69 16.87 12.06
CA VAL A 206 -19.27 17.08 12.37
C VAL A 206 -18.55 15.74 12.53
N LYS A 207 -19.09 14.82 13.34
CA LYS A 207 -18.52 13.48 13.56
C LYS A 207 -18.35 12.70 12.27
N LYS A 208 -19.38 12.69 11.40
CA LYS A 208 -19.29 12.03 10.09
C LYS A 208 -18.17 12.60 9.24
N LEU A 209 -18.00 13.92 9.23
CA LEU A 209 -16.96 14.59 8.45
C LEU A 209 -15.56 14.26 8.99
N GLU A 210 -15.38 14.28 10.31
CA GLU A 210 -14.14 13.86 10.96
C GLU A 210 -13.80 12.40 10.67
N ASP A 211 -14.79 11.51 10.75
CA ASP A 211 -14.59 10.08 10.47
C ASP A 211 -14.21 9.83 9.02
N LEU A 212 -14.78 10.58 8.07
CA LEU A 212 -14.39 10.55 6.67
C LEU A 212 -12.94 11.04 6.48
N GLY A 213 -12.56 12.13 7.16
CA GLY A 213 -11.17 12.64 7.16
C GLY A 213 -10.19 11.61 7.69
N LYS A 214 -10.46 11.04 8.87
CA LYS A 214 -9.63 9.99 9.49
C LYS A 214 -9.48 8.78 8.58
N LYS A 215 -10.58 8.33 7.94
CA LYS A 215 -10.53 7.20 6.98
C LYS A 215 -9.64 7.52 5.78
N ALA A 216 -9.77 8.71 5.19
CA ALA A 216 -8.96 9.11 4.05
C ALA A 216 -7.46 9.21 4.40
N ILE A 217 -7.12 9.79 5.56
CA ILE A 217 -5.73 9.84 6.06
C ILE A 217 -5.19 8.43 6.30
N ASN A 218 -5.98 7.55 6.92
CA ASN A 218 -5.56 6.18 7.19
C ASN A 218 -5.32 5.38 5.91
N GLU A 219 -6.09 5.62 4.86
CA GLU A 219 -5.87 4.97 3.56
C GLU A 219 -4.55 5.43 2.93
N LEU A 220 -4.26 6.74 2.93
CA LEU A 220 -2.96 7.26 2.47
C LEU A 220 -1.79 6.69 3.27
N LYS A 221 -1.94 6.53 4.59
CA LYS A 221 -0.92 5.91 5.44
C LYS A 221 -0.72 4.42 5.11
N ARG A 222 -1.77 3.70 4.75
CA ARG A 222 -1.67 2.30 4.31
C ARG A 222 -0.94 2.20 2.97
N GLU A 223 -1.28 3.05 2.01
CA GLU A 223 -0.60 3.14 0.72
C GLU A 223 0.89 3.43 0.90
N LEU A 224 1.22 4.43 1.72
CA LEU A 224 2.60 4.77 2.09
C LEU A 224 3.34 3.56 2.67
N ASN A 225 2.76 2.94 3.70
CA ASN A 225 3.38 1.78 4.35
C ASN A 225 3.59 0.62 3.38
N HIS A 226 2.64 0.37 2.49
CA HIS A 226 2.74 -0.67 1.49
C HIS A 226 3.88 -0.40 0.51
N GLU A 227 4.00 0.84 0.02
CA GLU A 227 5.05 1.23 -0.92
C GLU A 227 6.45 1.11 -0.28
N ILE A 228 6.61 1.60 0.96
CA ILE A 228 7.84 1.46 1.74
C ILE A 228 8.17 -0.01 1.99
N GLU A 229 7.18 -0.84 2.33
CA GLU A 229 7.38 -2.27 2.56
C GLU A 229 7.90 -2.97 1.30
N CYS A 230 7.37 -2.62 0.11
CA CYS A 230 7.84 -3.17 -1.17
C CYS A 230 9.32 -2.80 -1.44
N ILE A 231 9.70 -1.55 -1.15
CA ILE A 231 11.09 -1.11 -1.29
C ILE A 231 11.99 -1.83 -0.28
N ASN A 232 11.57 -1.92 0.98
CA ASN A 232 12.32 -2.60 2.05
C ASN A 232 12.53 -4.10 1.76
N LYS A 233 11.53 -4.79 1.21
CA LYS A 233 11.67 -6.18 0.73
C LYS A 233 12.76 -6.28 -0.34
N THR A 234 12.83 -5.31 -1.24
CA THR A 234 13.87 -5.25 -2.28
C THR A 234 15.25 -5.05 -1.67
N ILE A 235 15.41 -4.11 -0.73
CA ILE A 235 16.67 -3.89 0.00
C ILE A 235 17.10 -5.17 0.75
N SER A 236 16.17 -5.81 1.46
CA SER A 236 16.43 -7.06 2.20
C SER A 236 16.88 -8.19 1.26
N ASN A 237 16.27 -8.30 0.08
CA ASN A 237 16.68 -9.28 -0.93
C ASN A 237 18.09 -9.03 -1.47
N ILE A 238 18.51 -7.77 -1.64
CA ILE A 238 19.88 -7.41 -2.04
C ILE A 238 20.85 -7.79 -0.93
N LYS A 239 20.61 -7.37 0.32
CA LYS A 239 21.44 -7.72 1.49
C LYS A 239 21.56 -9.22 1.72
N ARG A 240 20.49 -9.99 1.48
CA ARG A 240 20.50 -11.46 1.57
C ARG A 240 21.38 -12.10 0.49
N LYS A 241 21.52 -11.48 -0.69
CA LYS A 241 22.41 -11.96 -1.75
C LYS A 241 23.87 -11.69 -1.42
N GLU A 242 24.20 -10.56 -0.79
CA GLU A 242 25.57 -10.24 -0.36
C GLU A 242 26.15 -11.30 0.60
N GLY A 243 25.31 -11.87 1.48
CA GLY A 243 25.72 -12.91 2.43
C GLY A 243 25.86 -14.32 1.82
N LYS A 244 25.30 -14.57 0.62
CA LYS A 244 25.45 -15.85 -0.07
C LYS A 244 26.68 -15.76 -0.97
N THR A 245 27.82 -16.15 -0.41
CA THR A 245 29.10 -16.30 -1.14
C THR A 245 28.86 -16.86 -2.53
N ILE A 246 29.30 -16.14 -3.56
CA ILE A 246 29.38 -16.63 -4.94
C ILE A 246 30.01 -18.01 -4.89
N ASN A 247 29.25 -19.06 -5.25
CA ASN A 247 29.75 -20.43 -5.25
C ASN A 247 31.05 -20.46 -6.06
N LYS A 248 32.20 -20.59 -5.38
CA LYS A 248 33.53 -20.70 -6.01
C LYS A 248 33.61 -21.81 -7.06
N LYS A 249 32.66 -22.75 -7.04
CA LYS A 249 32.51 -23.87 -7.98
C LYS A 249 32.06 -23.47 -9.39
N MET A 250 31.53 -22.25 -9.63
CA MET A 250 31.10 -21.86 -10.99
C MET A 250 32.22 -21.29 -11.87
N TYR A 251 33.39 -21.00 -11.31
CA TYR A 251 34.54 -20.48 -12.08
C TYR A 251 35.74 -21.44 -12.11
N SER A 252 35.61 -22.67 -11.59
CA SER A 252 36.57 -23.71 -11.94
C SER A 252 36.32 -24.07 -13.41
N LEU A 253 37.19 -23.57 -14.29
CA LEU A 253 37.30 -24.06 -15.67
C LEU A 253 37.17 -25.57 -15.65
N SER A 254 36.13 -26.10 -16.30
CA SER A 254 35.93 -27.53 -16.43
C SER A 254 37.22 -28.13 -17.02
N PRO A 255 37.86 -29.12 -16.39
CA PRO A 255 39.01 -29.82 -16.94
C PRO A 255 38.72 -30.47 -18.31
N HIS A 256 37.44 -30.54 -18.68
CA HIS A 256 36.95 -31.16 -19.90
C HIS A 256 37.36 -30.45 -21.20
N LEU A 257 37.83 -29.19 -21.15
CA LEU A 257 38.37 -28.50 -22.33
C LEU A 257 39.82 -28.90 -22.69
N MET A 258 40.48 -29.77 -21.91
CA MET A 258 41.83 -30.25 -22.21
C MET A 258 41.89 -31.68 -22.75
N ASN A 259 40.75 -32.29 -23.08
CA ASN A 259 40.73 -33.65 -23.64
C ASN A 259 39.96 -33.74 -24.96
N THR A 260 40.34 -32.93 -25.95
CA THR A 260 39.93 -33.15 -27.34
C THR A 260 40.90 -34.14 -27.99
N ASN A 261 40.67 -35.43 -27.72
CA ASN A 261 41.09 -36.54 -28.58
C ASN A 261 40.46 -37.81 -28.01
N GLN A 262 39.20 -38.11 -28.35
CA GLN A 262 38.74 -39.49 -28.53
C GLN A 262 37.34 -39.56 -29.15
N THR A 263 37.31 -40.26 -30.29
CA THR A 263 36.27 -41.17 -30.78
C THR A 263 34.93 -40.57 -31.23
N PHE A 264 34.88 -40.28 -32.54
CA PHE A 264 33.77 -40.69 -33.39
C PHE A 264 33.61 -42.22 -33.33
N ASN A 265 32.46 -42.72 -32.88
CA ASN A 265 31.66 -43.77 -33.56
C ASN A 265 30.51 -44.29 -32.70
N SER A 266 29.43 -44.65 -33.42
CA SER A 266 28.20 -45.35 -33.03
C SER A 266 27.06 -44.52 -32.45
N THR A 267 26.05 -44.12 -33.23
CA THR A 267 24.96 -44.88 -33.91
C THR A 267 23.75 -45.14 -33.02
N ASN A 268 22.61 -44.65 -33.54
CA ASN A 268 21.22 -45.02 -33.31
C ASN A 268 20.53 -44.57 -32.02
N GLY A 269 19.62 -43.59 -32.21
CA GLY A 269 18.65 -43.11 -31.24
C GLY A 269 18.01 -41.82 -31.75
N GLU A 270 17.33 -41.89 -32.89
CA GLU A 270 16.52 -40.80 -33.45
C GLU A 270 15.32 -40.54 -32.53
N GLU A 271 15.39 -39.48 -31.71
CA GLU A 271 14.23 -38.63 -31.43
C GLU A 271 14.70 -37.17 -31.39
N SER A 272 14.15 -36.39 -32.30
CA SER A 272 14.50 -35.01 -32.63
C SER A 272 14.29 -34.05 -31.45
N ASP A 273 15.40 -33.54 -30.92
CA ASP A 273 15.48 -32.43 -29.97
C ASP A 273 15.28 -31.08 -30.69
N GLU A 274 14.14 -30.92 -31.38
CA GLU A 274 13.86 -29.75 -32.24
C GLU A 274 13.19 -28.57 -31.49
N PHE A 275 12.99 -28.67 -30.17
CA PHE A 275 12.14 -27.73 -29.43
C PHE A 275 12.84 -26.87 -28.37
N SER A 276 14.18 -26.90 -28.28
CA SER A 276 14.94 -26.13 -27.28
C SER A 276 14.93 -24.60 -27.48
N PHE A 277 14.29 -24.08 -28.53
CA PHE A 277 14.27 -22.64 -28.86
C PHE A 277 12.92 -21.95 -28.63
N LEU A 278 11.86 -22.68 -28.24
CA LEU A 278 10.54 -22.08 -28.04
C LEU A 278 10.38 -21.56 -26.61
N SER A 279 9.77 -20.37 -26.47
CA SER A 279 9.49 -19.81 -25.15
C SER A 279 8.55 -20.75 -24.36
N PRO A 280 8.62 -20.80 -23.03
CA PRO A 280 7.76 -21.68 -22.21
C PRO A 280 6.26 -21.53 -22.51
N ARG A 281 5.85 -20.31 -22.87
CA ARG A 281 4.47 -20.00 -23.25
C ARG A 281 4.08 -20.60 -24.60
N THR A 282 5.01 -20.63 -25.56
CA THR A 282 4.80 -21.20 -26.89
C THR A 282 4.83 -22.73 -26.83
N ALA A 283 5.72 -23.31 -26.03
CA ALA A 283 5.78 -24.75 -25.79
C ALA A 283 4.48 -25.28 -25.15
N SER A 284 3.93 -24.55 -24.16
CA SER A 284 2.65 -24.90 -23.51
C SER A 284 1.45 -24.82 -24.47
N LEU A 285 1.40 -23.83 -25.36
CA LEU A 285 0.34 -23.74 -26.38
C LEU A 285 0.44 -24.85 -27.42
N TYR A 286 1.67 -25.24 -27.78
CA TYR A 286 1.91 -26.29 -28.76
C TYR A 286 1.57 -27.68 -28.22
N SER A 287 1.83 -27.95 -26.93
CA SER A 287 1.41 -29.21 -26.29
C SER A 287 -0.12 -29.31 -26.24
N ILE A 288 -0.81 -28.22 -25.92
CA ILE A 288 -2.29 -28.16 -25.94
C ILE A 288 -2.84 -28.40 -27.35
N PHE A 289 -2.16 -27.89 -28.38
CA PHE A 289 -2.56 -28.09 -29.78
C PHE A 289 -2.29 -29.51 -30.28
N ARG A 290 -1.19 -30.13 -29.84
CA ARG A 290 -0.81 -31.50 -30.23
C ARG A 290 -1.73 -32.56 -29.61
N ASP A 291 -2.16 -32.33 -28.38
CA ASP A 291 -3.00 -33.27 -27.62
C ASP A 291 -4.51 -33.04 -27.84
N ALA A 292 -4.88 -32.08 -28.70
CA ALA A 292 -6.27 -31.84 -29.09
C ALA A 292 -6.69 -32.80 -30.21
N ASP A 293 -7.60 -33.72 -29.91
CA ASP A 293 -8.20 -34.61 -30.91
C ASP A 293 -8.94 -33.78 -31.98
N PRO A 294 -8.68 -33.99 -33.28
CA PRO A 294 -9.24 -33.17 -34.36
C PRO A 294 -10.76 -33.31 -34.54
N ASN A 295 -11.44 -34.10 -33.71
CA ASN A 295 -12.89 -34.32 -33.75
C ASN A 295 -13.69 -33.75 -32.56
N GLU A 296 -13.08 -33.04 -31.61
CA GLU A 296 -13.82 -32.34 -30.54
C GLU A 296 -13.83 -30.82 -30.75
N LEU A 297 -14.85 -30.35 -31.49
CA LEU A 297 -15.23 -28.93 -31.51
C LEU A 297 -15.92 -28.56 -30.19
N ASN A 298 -15.14 -28.21 -29.17
CA ASN A 298 -15.67 -27.63 -27.93
C ASN A 298 -15.99 -26.13 -28.12
N ILE A 299 -17.13 -25.85 -28.77
CA ILE A 299 -17.79 -24.54 -28.64
C ILE A 299 -18.60 -24.57 -27.34
N LEU A 300 -17.98 -24.22 -26.22
CA LEU A 300 -18.74 -23.92 -25.01
C LEU A 300 -19.37 -22.52 -25.16
N ARG A 301 -20.65 -22.52 -25.56
CA ARG A 301 -21.56 -21.40 -25.25
C ARG A 301 -21.69 -21.33 -23.73
N PRO A 302 -21.61 -20.14 -23.09
CA PRO A 302 -21.93 -20.01 -21.69
C PRO A 302 -23.41 -20.37 -21.47
N THR A 303 -23.66 -21.40 -20.68
CA THR A 303 -25.00 -21.82 -20.27
C THR A 303 -25.58 -20.82 -19.26
N ASN A 304 -26.88 -20.54 -19.41
CA ASN A 304 -27.64 -19.50 -18.72
C ASN A 304 -27.87 -19.74 -17.21
N GLU A 305 -27.31 -20.77 -16.60
CA GLU A 305 -27.61 -21.13 -15.20
C GLU A 305 -26.95 -20.19 -14.17
N LYS A 306 -25.93 -19.42 -14.55
CA LYS A 306 -25.31 -18.40 -13.67
C LYS A 306 -26.00 -17.04 -13.70
N LEU A 307 -26.91 -16.78 -14.64
CA LEU A 307 -27.69 -15.55 -14.70
C LEU A 307 -28.98 -15.66 -13.86
N ASP A 308 -29.61 -16.83 -13.83
CA ASP A 308 -30.83 -17.05 -13.06
C ASP A 308 -30.59 -17.10 -11.55
N SER A 309 -29.40 -17.51 -11.09
CA SER A 309 -29.00 -17.42 -9.68
C SER A 309 -28.72 -15.98 -9.22
N ILE A 310 -28.36 -15.08 -10.13
CA ILE A 310 -28.10 -13.67 -9.81
C ILE A 310 -29.42 -12.88 -9.77
N ILE A 311 -30.38 -13.21 -10.63
CA ILE A 311 -31.69 -12.54 -10.67
C ILE A 311 -32.60 -12.98 -9.52
N SER A 312 -32.52 -14.25 -9.08
CA SER A 312 -33.35 -14.76 -7.98
C SER A 312 -32.91 -14.27 -6.59
N ASP A 313 -31.63 -13.96 -6.39
CA ASP A 313 -31.12 -13.40 -5.12
C ASP A 313 -31.36 -11.88 -4.98
N GLU A 314 -31.59 -11.15 -6.08
CA GLU A 314 -31.96 -9.72 -6.03
C GLU A 314 -33.46 -9.49 -5.88
N LEU A 315 -34.34 -10.39 -6.35
CA LEU A 315 -35.79 -10.24 -6.26
C LEU A 315 -36.40 -10.71 -4.92
N ASN A 316 -35.67 -11.48 -4.10
CA ASN A 316 -36.15 -12.01 -2.82
C ASN A 316 -35.65 -11.25 -1.57
N LYS A 317 -34.98 -10.11 -1.72
CA LYS A 317 -34.69 -9.25 -0.56
C LYS A 317 -35.98 -8.54 -0.11
N PRO A 318 -36.48 -8.79 1.12
CA PRO A 318 -37.68 -8.10 1.61
C PRO A 318 -37.42 -6.60 1.68
N PHE A 319 -38.30 -5.83 1.04
CA PHE A 319 -38.35 -4.37 1.15
C PHE A 319 -38.43 -3.99 2.63
N LYS A 320 -37.36 -3.38 3.17
CA LYS A 320 -37.41 -2.78 4.51
C LYS A 320 -38.43 -1.63 4.47
N PRO A 321 -39.53 -1.68 5.24
CA PRO A 321 -40.46 -0.57 5.30
C PRO A 321 -39.77 0.65 5.93
N LEU A 322 -39.95 1.80 5.29
CA LEU A 322 -39.54 3.11 5.81
C LEU A 322 -40.09 3.29 7.24
N PRO A 323 -39.28 3.79 8.20
CA PRO A 323 -39.76 4.06 9.54
C PRO A 323 -40.90 5.09 9.48
N LYS A 324 -42.10 4.65 9.87
CA LYS A 324 -43.26 5.51 10.04
C LYS A 324 -42.90 6.60 11.04
N LYS A 325 -43.04 7.85 10.60
CA LYS A 325 -43.06 9.03 11.47
C LYS A 325 -44.15 8.81 12.54
N LEU A 326 -43.74 8.62 13.78
CA LEU A 326 -44.65 8.68 14.93
C LEU A 326 -45.09 10.12 15.12
N LYS A 327 -46.43 10.28 15.17
CA LYS A 327 -47.14 11.49 15.54
C LYS A 327 -46.90 11.84 17.00
#